data_AF-A0A7C1P5Z2-F1
#
_entry.id   AF-A0A7C1P5Z2-F1
#
_cell.length_a   1.000
_cell.length_b   1.000
_cell.length_c   1.000
_cell.angle_alpha   90.00
_cell.angle_beta   90.00
_cell.angle_gamma   90.00
#
_symmetry.space_group_name_H-M   'P 1'
#
loop_
_entity.id
_entity.type
_entity.pdbx_description
1 polymer ?
#
loop_
_entity_poly.entity_id
_entity_poly.type
_entity_poly.pdbx_seq_one_letter_code
_entity_poly.pdbx_strand_id
1 'polypeptide(L)'
;MLQAIHAWTPMAAILLASMSGETKTVFIDRILSRFNIQTKVLIFILPFVISISAVGFTGLYASGLLQGRIEISNSVLQSLSGFRDVSASMSSFLANTTEEAKADLTGRLEQQRRDLDSTLAQLAPDADGRGELEDAGKLIDKVFVHINDLWTLHASEKALVETLQQGGKQVVVAQGRVTAAMATMERAVQADDAAAKTMLRDAESIRSTGTFLTETNSAFTKAKTPEEKFAVIGERIDEILARQQVLAEVLPKANLSAAKTLEKIGGELKAALASNDMSEDAIKSMTGQLRNFTQLNAYLGLAAQQKMKEATIKFGELDAPLAKAQAVIEDGRQVMAAGYAVQIMMARFLLEPTEQNRMLLEQQFNAVKKFLAALDKTAADQPILMQVKKDLGPAVDTMIGASAELVKVSQERKASFEEAAADLNVIWRQLTTVAE
;
A
#
# COMPACT_ATOMS: atom_id res chain seq x y z
N MET A 1 -54.99 -34.08 29.64
CA MET A 1 -55.92 -34.88 28.82
C MET A 1 -55.07 -35.63 27.80
N LEU A 2 -54.64 -36.84 28.14
CA LEU A 2 -55.34 -38.13 27.97
C LEU A 2 -54.92 -38.80 26.64
N GLN A 3 -54.29 -39.96 26.81
CA GLN A 3 -54.34 -41.15 25.93
C GLN A 3 -53.69 -41.10 24.53
N ALA A 4 -52.67 -41.93 24.36
CA ALA A 4 -52.56 -42.83 23.21
C ALA A 4 -51.68 -44.05 23.58
N ILE A 5 -52.30 -45.00 24.28
CA ILE A 5 -51.91 -46.42 24.29
C ILE A 5 -52.76 -47.10 23.20
N HIS A 6 -52.17 -48.11 22.55
CA HIS A 6 -52.76 -49.11 21.64
C HIS A 6 -52.73 -48.84 20.12
N ALA A 7 -51.77 -49.52 19.48
CA ALA A 7 -52.06 -50.65 18.60
C ALA A 7 -51.00 -51.72 18.96
N TRP A 8 -51.29 -52.97 19.29
CA TRP A 8 -51.90 -53.98 18.43
C TRP A 8 -52.62 -55.04 19.29
N THR A 9 -53.87 -55.30 18.96
CA THR A 9 -54.68 -56.51 19.25
C THR A 9 -54.66 -57.43 18.01
N PRO A 10 -55.32 -58.61 17.96
CA PRO A 10 -55.65 -59.60 18.99
C PRO A 10 -55.37 -61.06 18.52
N MET A 11 -55.17 -62.01 19.45
CA MET A 11 -55.67 -63.37 19.26
C MET A 11 -55.88 -64.07 20.60
N ALA A 12 -57.03 -64.74 20.71
CA ALA A 12 -57.40 -65.74 21.70
C ALA A 12 -57.89 -65.25 23.08
N ALA A 13 -59.02 -64.54 23.08
CA ALA A 13 -60.05 -64.74 24.09
C ALA A 13 -60.96 -65.91 23.64
N ILE A 14 -60.64 -67.13 24.08
CA ILE A 14 -61.58 -68.25 24.08
C ILE A 14 -61.43 -68.97 25.41
N LEU A 15 -62.56 -69.16 26.09
CA LEU A 15 -62.83 -70.02 27.25
C LEU A 15 -62.53 -69.49 28.66
N LEU A 16 -63.31 -68.47 29.03
CA LEU A 16 -63.89 -68.38 30.37
C LEU A 16 -65.14 -69.30 30.43
N ALA A 17 -65.31 -69.98 31.56
CA ALA A 17 -66.48 -70.74 32.02
C ALA A 17 -66.60 -72.24 31.64
N SER A 18 -66.03 -73.08 32.50
CA SER A 18 -66.78 -74.24 33.02
C SER A 18 -66.33 -74.50 34.47
N MET A 19 -67.29 -74.32 35.38
CA MET A 19 -67.17 -74.61 36.80
C MET A 19 -66.94 -76.11 37.04
N SER A 20 -66.12 -76.45 38.03
CA SER A 20 -66.44 -77.42 39.09
C SER A 20 -65.23 -77.57 39.99
N GLY A 21 -65.45 -77.43 41.30
CA GLY A 21 -64.49 -77.78 42.33
C GLY A 21 -64.24 -79.28 42.42
N GLU A 22 -63.32 -79.60 43.34
CA GLU A 22 -62.89 -80.92 43.81
C GLU A 22 -61.84 -81.65 42.97
N THR A 23 -60.58 -81.53 43.41
CA THR A 23 -59.50 -82.56 43.50
C THR A 23 -58.08 -81.94 43.49
N LYS A 24 -57.86 -80.84 44.23
CA LYS A 24 -56.53 -80.41 44.64
C LYS A 24 -56.16 -81.13 45.94
N THR A 25 -55.38 -82.22 45.89
CA THR A 25 -54.44 -82.63 46.96
C THR A 25 -53.60 -83.89 46.67
N VAL A 26 -53.94 -84.75 45.69
CA VAL A 26 -53.34 -86.12 45.65
C VAL A 26 -52.21 -86.32 44.60
N PHE A 27 -51.96 -85.39 43.68
CA PHE A 27 -50.94 -85.57 42.62
C PHE A 27 -49.52 -85.08 43.00
N ILE A 28 -49.41 -84.08 43.89
CA ILE A 28 -48.13 -83.48 44.32
C ILE A 28 -47.40 -84.38 45.34
N ASP A 29 -48.14 -85.10 46.19
CA ASP A 29 -47.55 -86.01 47.19
C ASP A 29 -47.01 -87.32 46.60
N ARG A 30 -47.44 -87.70 45.39
CA ARG A 30 -46.98 -88.96 44.75
C ARG A 30 -45.68 -88.81 43.94
N ILE A 31 -45.29 -87.58 43.59
CA ILE A 31 -44.06 -87.29 42.85
C ILE A 31 -42.89 -86.95 43.80
N LEU A 32 -43.16 -86.60 45.06
CA LEU A 32 -42.16 -86.20 46.06
C LEU A 32 -41.67 -87.31 46.99
N SER A 33 -42.11 -88.58 46.84
CA SER A 33 -41.69 -89.69 47.73
C SER A 33 -40.50 -90.52 47.22
N ARG A 34 -39.96 -90.25 46.02
CA ARG A 34 -38.93 -91.09 45.37
C ARG A 34 -37.50 -90.54 45.41
N PHE A 35 -37.25 -89.44 46.10
CA PHE A 35 -35.92 -88.81 46.13
C PHE A 35 -35.40 -88.64 47.56
N ASN A 36 -34.11 -88.97 47.73
CA ASN A 36 -33.38 -88.92 48.99
C ASN A 36 -33.35 -87.47 49.52
N ILE A 37 -33.25 -87.28 50.85
CA ILE A 37 -33.37 -85.97 51.52
C ILE A 37 -32.36 -84.95 50.96
N GLN A 38 -31.18 -85.39 50.54
CA GLN A 38 -30.16 -84.56 49.90
C GLN A 38 -30.62 -83.95 48.55
N THR A 39 -31.43 -84.67 47.76
CA THR A 39 -31.97 -84.18 46.47
C THR A 39 -33.09 -83.16 46.68
N LYS A 40 -33.86 -83.27 47.78
CA LYS A 40 -34.92 -82.31 48.14
C LYS A 40 -34.36 -80.96 48.55
N VAL A 41 -33.22 -80.94 49.25
CA VAL A 41 -32.51 -79.71 49.61
C VAL A 41 -31.89 -79.04 48.37
N LEU A 42 -31.36 -79.83 47.44
CA LEU A 42 -30.72 -79.33 46.22
C LEU A 42 -31.72 -78.71 45.22
N ILE A 43 -32.94 -79.25 45.09
CA ILE A 43 -34.01 -78.67 44.25
C ILE A 43 -34.53 -77.33 44.81
N PHE A 44 -34.46 -77.11 46.13
CA PHE A 44 -34.91 -75.86 46.75
C PHE A 44 -33.83 -74.78 46.83
N ILE A 45 -32.56 -75.16 47.01
CA ILE A 45 -31.44 -74.20 47.18
C ILE A 45 -30.83 -73.78 45.83
N LEU A 46 -30.79 -74.66 44.83
CA LEU A 46 -30.13 -74.38 43.54
C LEU A 46 -30.77 -73.22 42.75
N PRO A 47 -32.11 -73.04 42.68
CA PRO A 47 -32.71 -71.87 42.06
C PRO A 47 -32.37 -70.56 42.81
N PHE A 48 -32.19 -70.65 44.13
CA PHE A 48 -31.88 -69.51 44.98
C PHE A 48 -30.42 -69.05 44.82
N VAL A 49 -29.48 -70.00 44.73
CA VAL A 49 -28.05 -69.71 44.45
C VAL A 49 -27.87 -69.16 43.04
N ILE A 50 -28.56 -69.72 42.02
CA ILE A 50 -28.51 -69.19 40.64
C ILE A 50 -29.12 -67.79 40.56
N SER A 51 -30.20 -67.51 41.31
CA SER A 51 -30.83 -66.18 41.34
C SER A 51 -29.96 -65.14 42.06
N ILE A 52 -29.30 -65.50 43.18
CA ILE A 52 -28.33 -64.63 43.87
C ILE A 52 -27.07 -64.41 43.01
N SER A 53 -26.59 -65.43 42.30
CA SER A 53 -25.47 -65.28 41.37
C SER A 53 -25.85 -64.44 40.15
N ALA A 54 -27.07 -64.56 39.62
CA ALA A 54 -27.57 -63.72 38.53
C ALA A 54 -27.71 -62.25 38.97
N VAL A 55 -28.28 -61.99 40.15
CA VAL A 55 -28.39 -60.64 40.72
C VAL A 55 -27.00 -60.08 41.11
N GLY A 56 -26.06 -60.92 41.55
CA GLY A 56 -24.66 -60.54 41.80
C GLY A 56 -23.88 -60.22 40.52
N PHE A 57 -24.13 -60.95 39.42
CA PHE A 57 -23.52 -60.68 38.10
C PHE A 57 -24.13 -59.43 37.45
N THR A 58 -25.45 -59.24 37.55
CA THR A 58 -26.12 -58.02 37.10
C THR A 58 -25.74 -56.83 37.99
N GLY A 59 -25.47 -57.04 39.29
CA GLY A 59 -24.93 -56.04 40.20
C GLY A 59 -23.49 -55.64 39.89
N LEU A 60 -22.62 -56.59 39.50
CA LEU A 60 -21.26 -56.31 39.04
C LEU A 60 -21.23 -55.70 37.62
N TYR A 61 -22.15 -56.07 36.75
CA TYR A 61 -22.31 -55.48 35.41
C TYR A 61 -22.92 -54.07 35.47
N ALA A 62 -23.90 -53.84 36.35
CA ALA A 62 -24.43 -52.51 36.64
C ALA A 62 -23.43 -51.65 37.42
N SER A 63 -22.63 -52.23 38.33
CA SER A 63 -21.54 -51.53 39.00
C SER A 63 -20.41 -51.18 38.03
N GLY A 64 -20.10 -52.03 37.05
CA GLY A 64 -19.16 -51.70 35.96
C GLY A 64 -19.69 -50.61 35.02
N LEU A 65 -21.01 -50.58 34.74
CA LEU A 65 -21.66 -49.53 33.95
C LEU A 65 -21.82 -48.20 34.73
N LEU A 66 -22.02 -48.24 36.05
CA LEU A 66 -22.08 -47.06 36.92
C LEU A 66 -20.69 -46.49 37.23
N GLN A 67 -19.69 -47.34 37.39
CA GLN A 67 -18.30 -46.95 37.64
C GLN A 67 -17.64 -46.44 36.36
N GLY A 68 -17.95 -47.04 35.20
CA GLY A 68 -17.61 -46.51 33.89
C GLY A 68 -18.25 -45.14 33.60
N ARG A 69 -19.53 -44.92 33.93
CA ARG A 69 -20.19 -43.62 33.72
C ARG A 69 -19.64 -42.50 34.61
N ILE A 70 -19.15 -42.78 35.82
CA ILE A 70 -18.58 -41.75 36.71
C ILE A 70 -17.16 -41.33 36.26
N GLU A 71 -16.31 -42.26 35.80
CA GLU A 71 -14.99 -41.92 35.24
C GLU A 71 -15.09 -41.26 33.85
N ILE A 72 -16.02 -41.71 32.99
CA ILE A 72 -16.30 -41.08 31.69
C ILE A 72 -16.83 -39.66 31.88
N SER A 73 -17.75 -39.42 32.82
CA SER A 73 -18.35 -38.09 33.03
C SER A 73 -17.32 -37.05 33.49
N ASN A 74 -16.41 -37.40 34.41
CA ASN A 74 -15.33 -36.48 34.82
C ASN A 74 -14.34 -36.20 33.68
N SER A 75 -13.98 -37.23 32.90
CA SER A 75 -13.08 -37.07 31.74
C SER A 75 -13.72 -36.20 30.64
N VAL A 76 -15.00 -36.41 30.34
CA VAL A 76 -15.73 -35.64 29.33
C VAL A 76 -15.98 -34.20 29.79
N LEU A 77 -16.27 -33.95 31.07
CA LEU A 77 -16.37 -32.60 31.64
C LEU A 77 -15.03 -31.83 31.57
N GLN A 78 -13.92 -32.52 31.85
CA GLN A 78 -12.58 -31.96 31.66
C GLN A 78 -12.32 -31.63 30.19
N SER A 79 -12.67 -32.53 29.26
CA SER A 79 -12.55 -32.30 27.82
C SER A 79 -13.39 -31.12 27.35
N LEU A 80 -14.65 -31.00 27.80
CA LEU A 80 -15.49 -29.83 27.51
C LEU A 80 -14.81 -28.53 27.96
N SER A 81 -14.32 -28.46 29.20
CA SER A 81 -13.60 -27.27 29.67
C SER A 81 -12.36 -26.95 28.83
N GLY A 82 -11.63 -27.99 28.38
CA GLY A 82 -10.48 -27.86 27.50
C GLY A 82 -10.84 -27.35 26.10
N PHE A 83 -11.94 -27.80 25.50
CA PHE A 83 -12.40 -27.30 24.20
C PHE A 83 -12.89 -25.85 24.24
N ARG A 84 -13.51 -25.42 25.35
CA ARG A 84 -13.81 -24.00 25.56
C ARG A 84 -12.53 -23.17 25.53
N ASP A 85 -11.48 -23.64 26.21
CA ASP A 85 -10.21 -22.93 26.28
C ASP A 85 -9.47 -22.94 24.93
N VAL A 86 -9.61 -24.02 24.13
CA VAL A 86 -9.15 -24.08 22.73
C VAL A 86 -9.89 -23.06 21.87
N SER A 87 -11.21 -22.94 21.98
CA SER A 87 -12.01 -21.95 21.24
C SER A 87 -11.62 -20.51 21.58
N ALA A 88 -11.36 -20.23 22.85
CA ALA A 88 -10.84 -18.94 23.30
C ALA A 88 -9.43 -18.66 22.73
N SER A 89 -8.53 -19.64 22.78
CA SER A 89 -7.17 -19.53 22.20
C SER A 89 -7.21 -19.36 20.68
N MET A 90 -8.13 -20.02 19.97
CA MET A 90 -8.34 -19.85 18.52
C MET A 90 -8.76 -18.43 18.15
N SER A 91 -9.68 -17.86 18.92
CA SER A 91 -10.10 -16.46 18.77
C SER A 91 -8.94 -15.49 19.03
N SER A 92 -8.10 -15.79 20.03
CA SER A 92 -6.89 -15.02 20.34
C SER A 92 -5.82 -15.14 19.24
N PHE A 93 -5.62 -16.32 18.67
CA PHE A 93 -4.69 -16.58 17.57
C PHE A 93 -5.08 -15.80 16.30
N LEU A 94 -6.38 -15.67 16.04
CA LEU A 94 -6.86 -14.81 14.97
C LEU A 94 -6.59 -13.33 15.21
N ALA A 95 -6.89 -12.85 16.42
CA ALA A 95 -6.67 -11.46 16.77
C ALA A 95 -5.18 -11.09 16.77
N ASN A 96 -4.33 -12.03 17.21
CA ASN A 96 -2.89 -11.88 17.33
C ASN A 96 -2.19 -13.13 16.77
N THR A 97 -2.02 -13.18 15.45
CA THR A 97 -1.39 -14.33 14.77
C THR A 97 0.13 -14.28 14.91
N THR A 98 0.63 -14.79 16.03
CA THR A 98 2.07 -14.93 16.30
C THR A 98 2.48 -16.38 16.46
N GLU A 99 3.79 -16.65 16.43
CA GLU A 99 4.33 -17.99 16.68
C GLU A 99 3.97 -18.49 18.09
N GLU A 100 3.96 -17.59 19.08
CA GLU A 100 3.59 -17.91 20.46
C GLU A 100 2.11 -18.28 20.57
N ALA A 101 1.23 -17.50 19.91
CA ALA A 101 -0.20 -17.78 19.90
C ALA A 101 -0.53 -19.07 19.13
N LYS A 102 0.19 -19.34 18.03
CA LYS A 102 0.12 -20.61 17.32
C LYS A 102 0.55 -21.77 18.22
N ALA A 103 1.69 -21.64 18.90
CA ALA A 103 2.23 -22.68 19.76
C ALA A 103 1.30 -22.97 20.95
N ASP A 104 0.74 -21.94 21.61
CA ASP A 104 -0.25 -22.11 22.68
C ASP A 104 -1.49 -22.87 22.17
N LEU A 105 -2.07 -22.44 21.06
CA LEU A 105 -3.26 -23.07 20.48
C LEU A 105 -2.99 -24.53 20.09
N THR A 106 -1.88 -24.78 19.40
CA THR A 106 -1.47 -26.12 18.95
C THR A 106 -1.22 -27.02 20.16
N GLY A 107 -0.53 -26.54 21.20
CA GLY A 107 -0.29 -27.28 22.43
C GLY A 107 -1.56 -27.63 23.20
N ARG A 108 -2.55 -26.72 23.23
CA ARG A 108 -3.87 -27.00 23.83
C ARG A 108 -4.63 -28.07 23.07
N LEU A 109 -4.63 -28.00 21.74
CA LEU A 109 -5.25 -29.03 20.90
C LEU A 109 -4.58 -30.40 21.05
N GLU A 110 -3.24 -30.44 21.16
CA GLU A 110 -2.52 -31.68 21.40
C GLU A 110 -2.88 -32.29 22.75
N GLN A 111 -3.04 -31.45 23.78
CA GLN A 111 -3.51 -31.91 25.08
C GLN A 111 -4.93 -32.49 24.97
N GLN A 112 -5.85 -31.80 24.28
CA GLN A 112 -7.20 -32.33 24.06
C GLN A 112 -7.21 -33.65 23.28
N ARG A 113 -6.34 -33.80 22.28
CA ARG A 113 -6.18 -35.06 21.54
C ARG A 113 -5.72 -36.20 22.44
N ARG A 114 -4.72 -35.96 23.29
CA ARG A 114 -4.21 -36.95 24.25
C ARG A 114 -5.27 -37.37 25.27
N ASP A 115 -6.01 -36.39 25.81
CA ASP A 115 -7.08 -36.64 26.80
C ASP A 115 -8.21 -37.49 26.17
N LEU A 116 -8.58 -37.18 24.91
CA LEU A 116 -9.57 -37.93 24.15
C LEU A 116 -9.11 -39.36 23.84
N ASP A 117 -7.87 -39.53 23.37
CA ASP A 117 -7.30 -40.85 23.05
C ASP A 117 -7.18 -41.73 24.31
N SER A 118 -6.82 -41.13 25.46
CA SER A 118 -6.81 -41.81 26.74
C SER A 118 -8.19 -42.31 27.14
N THR A 119 -9.22 -41.48 26.93
CA THR A 119 -10.62 -41.85 27.19
C THR A 119 -11.08 -42.98 26.25
N LEU A 120 -10.75 -42.90 24.96
CA LEU A 120 -11.06 -43.94 23.96
C LEU A 120 -10.39 -45.29 24.27
N ALA A 121 -9.19 -45.28 24.85
CA ALA A 121 -8.47 -46.51 25.25
C ALA A 121 -9.10 -47.21 26.47
N GLN A 122 -9.83 -46.47 27.31
CA GLN A 122 -10.50 -47.00 28.49
C GLN A 122 -11.92 -47.53 28.20
N LEU A 123 -12.49 -47.17 27.04
CA LEU A 123 -13.83 -47.59 26.61
C LEU A 123 -13.83 -48.97 25.95
N ALA A 124 -14.85 -49.78 26.25
CA ALA A 124 -15.10 -51.03 25.54
C ALA A 124 -15.39 -50.78 24.04
N PRO A 125 -15.10 -51.73 23.14
CA PRO A 125 -15.33 -51.56 21.69
C PRO A 125 -16.78 -51.26 21.29
N ASP A 126 -17.74 -51.67 22.11
CA ASP A 126 -19.18 -51.51 21.94
C ASP A 126 -19.79 -50.45 22.88
N ALA A 127 -18.95 -49.64 23.54
CA ALA A 127 -19.42 -48.61 24.46
C ALA A 127 -20.21 -47.50 23.71
N ASP A 128 -21.38 -47.16 24.24
CA ASP A 128 -22.16 -46.00 23.80
C ASP A 128 -21.29 -44.72 23.89
N GLY A 129 -21.36 -43.85 22.88
CA GLY A 129 -20.55 -42.62 22.82
C GLY A 129 -19.15 -42.77 22.23
N ARG A 130 -18.67 -44.01 22.01
CA ARG A 130 -17.34 -44.25 21.43
C ARG A 130 -17.20 -43.67 20.02
N GLY A 131 -18.23 -43.81 19.18
CA GLY A 131 -18.22 -43.31 17.80
C GLY A 131 -18.12 -41.78 17.76
N GLU A 132 -18.85 -41.10 18.64
CA GLU A 132 -18.83 -39.65 18.81
C GLU A 132 -17.45 -39.14 19.24
N LEU A 133 -16.77 -39.87 20.14
CA LEU A 133 -15.40 -39.55 20.56
C LEU A 133 -14.38 -39.82 19.44
N GLU A 134 -14.52 -40.90 18.67
CA GLU A 134 -13.66 -41.16 17.50
C GLU A 134 -13.84 -40.08 16.41
N ASP A 135 -15.06 -39.63 16.17
CA ASP A 135 -15.34 -38.54 15.24
C ASP A 135 -14.85 -37.17 15.74
N ALA A 136 -14.99 -36.89 17.04
CA ALA A 136 -14.38 -35.71 17.66
C ALA A 136 -12.86 -35.70 17.46
N GLY A 137 -12.21 -36.86 17.58
CA GLY A 137 -10.77 -37.01 17.31
C GLY A 137 -10.38 -36.66 15.88
N LYS A 138 -11.17 -37.10 14.89
CA LYS A 138 -10.97 -36.74 13.48
C LYS A 138 -11.18 -35.24 13.24
N LEU A 139 -12.13 -34.62 13.93
CA LEU A 139 -12.37 -33.18 13.84
C LEU A 139 -11.23 -32.37 14.46
N ILE A 140 -10.64 -32.83 15.57
CA ILE A 140 -9.41 -32.22 16.12
C ILE A 140 -8.29 -32.24 15.08
N ASP A 141 -8.09 -33.37 14.40
CA ASP A 141 -7.08 -33.51 13.35
C ASP A 141 -7.34 -32.52 12.19
N LYS A 142 -8.61 -32.26 11.83
CA LYS A 142 -8.96 -31.21 10.86
C LYS A 142 -8.68 -29.79 11.38
N VAL A 143 -9.01 -29.49 12.64
CA VAL A 143 -8.71 -28.18 13.23
C VAL A 143 -7.20 -27.89 13.21
N PHE A 144 -6.35 -28.90 13.44
CA PHE A 144 -4.90 -28.76 13.27
C PHE A 144 -4.50 -28.37 11.85
N VAL A 145 -5.12 -28.97 10.83
CA VAL A 145 -4.89 -28.61 9.42
C VAL A 145 -5.28 -27.15 9.19
N HIS A 146 -6.49 -26.75 9.62
CA HIS A 146 -6.96 -25.37 9.46
C HIS A 146 -6.05 -24.34 10.15
N ILE A 147 -5.49 -24.64 11.33
CA ILE A 147 -4.55 -23.73 12.01
C ILE A 147 -3.25 -23.57 11.22
N ASN A 148 -2.73 -24.66 10.65
CA ASN A 148 -1.54 -24.59 9.80
C ASN A 148 -1.80 -23.84 8.49
N ASP A 149 -2.99 -24.02 7.91
CA ASP A 149 -3.42 -23.27 6.73
C ASP A 149 -3.54 -21.77 7.05
N LEU A 150 -4.21 -21.40 8.15
CA LEU A 150 -4.31 -20.02 8.63
C LEU A 150 -2.94 -19.39 8.87
N TRP A 151 -1.98 -20.14 9.42
CA TRP A 151 -0.61 -19.68 9.60
C TRP A 151 0.09 -19.39 8.26
N THR A 152 -0.05 -20.31 7.30
CA THR A 152 0.54 -20.17 5.96
C THR A 152 -0.09 -18.99 5.21
N LEU A 153 -1.40 -18.85 5.29
CA LEU A 153 -2.15 -17.73 4.72
C LEU A 153 -1.73 -16.40 5.37
N HIS A 154 -1.51 -16.36 6.68
CA HIS A 154 -0.99 -15.17 7.35
C HIS A 154 0.40 -14.77 6.86
N ALA A 155 1.31 -15.73 6.71
CA ALA A 155 2.65 -15.47 6.20
C ALA A 155 2.59 -14.93 4.76
N SER A 156 1.72 -15.49 3.91
CA SER A 156 1.46 -15.02 2.56
C SER A 156 0.89 -13.59 2.55
N GLU A 157 -0.14 -13.34 3.36
CA GLU A 157 -0.75 -12.02 3.55
C GLU A 157 0.30 -10.97 3.91
N LYS A 158 1.16 -11.25 4.89
CA LYS A 158 2.24 -10.35 5.30
C LYS A 158 3.22 -10.06 4.16
N ALA A 159 3.65 -11.07 3.42
CA ALA A 159 4.56 -10.90 2.29
C ALA A 159 3.94 -10.07 1.14
N LEU A 160 2.64 -10.24 0.89
CA LEU A 160 1.90 -9.45 -0.10
C LEU A 160 1.75 -7.99 0.34
N VAL A 161 1.44 -7.75 1.61
CA VAL A 161 1.40 -6.40 2.19
C VAL A 161 2.77 -5.72 2.10
N GLU A 162 3.86 -6.43 2.42
CA GLU A 162 5.22 -5.90 2.27
C GLU A 162 5.54 -5.57 0.82
N THR A 163 5.11 -6.40 -0.13
CA THR A 163 5.28 -6.17 -1.57
C THR A 163 4.56 -4.89 -2.02
N LEU A 164 3.31 -4.69 -1.59
CA LEU A 164 2.54 -3.47 -1.87
C LEU A 164 3.21 -2.24 -1.26
N GLN A 165 3.69 -2.33 -0.01
CA GLN A 165 4.40 -1.24 0.65
C GLN A 165 5.71 -0.88 -0.07
N GLN A 166 6.48 -1.88 -0.54
CA GLN A 166 7.69 -1.65 -1.32
C GLN A 166 7.38 -0.95 -2.65
N GLY A 167 6.33 -1.38 -3.36
CA GLY A 167 5.85 -0.69 -4.55
C GLY A 167 5.40 0.74 -4.27
N GLY A 168 4.70 0.98 -3.15
CA GLY A 168 4.35 2.33 -2.68
C GLY A 168 5.57 3.22 -2.42
N LYS A 169 6.66 2.68 -1.87
CA LYS A 169 7.93 3.42 -1.75
C LYS A 169 8.52 3.79 -3.11
N GLN A 170 8.43 2.91 -4.11
CA GLN A 170 8.87 3.21 -5.48
C GLN A 170 8.03 4.33 -6.12
N VAL A 171 6.72 4.38 -5.84
CA VAL A 171 5.86 5.51 -6.26
C VAL A 171 6.38 6.82 -5.68
N VAL A 172 6.72 6.87 -4.38
CA VAL A 172 7.25 8.08 -3.72
C VAL A 172 8.61 8.50 -4.30
N VAL A 173 9.51 7.54 -4.54
CA VAL A 173 10.82 7.80 -5.17
C VAL A 173 10.63 8.37 -6.57
N ALA A 174 9.75 7.79 -7.38
CA ALA A 174 9.40 8.28 -8.70
C ALA A 174 8.86 9.71 -8.65
N GLN A 175 7.96 10.00 -7.71
CA GLN A 175 7.43 11.35 -7.49
C GLN A 175 8.53 12.39 -7.19
N GLY A 176 9.49 12.04 -6.33
CA GLY A 176 10.65 12.90 -6.05
C GLY A 176 11.50 13.18 -7.29
N ARG A 177 11.77 12.15 -8.10
CA ARG A 177 12.53 12.29 -9.36
C ARG A 177 11.80 13.14 -10.40
N VAL A 178 10.49 12.92 -10.57
CA VAL A 178 9.66 13.72 -11.50
C VAL A 178 9.65 15.19 -11.06
N THR A 179 9.49 15.46 -9.75
CA THR A 179 9.54 16.83 -9.20
C THR A 179 10.87 17.51 -9.47
N ALA A 180 11.99 16.84 -9.23
CA ALA A 180 13.32 17.38 -9.48
C ALA A 180 13.57 17.68 -10.97
N ALA A 181 13.10 16.80 -11.86
CA ALA A 181 13.19 16.99 -13.30
C ALA A 181 12.36 18.18 -13.78
N MET A 182 11.10 18.30 -13.33
CA MET A 182 10.23 19.43 -13.65
C MET A 182 10.83 20.77 -13.19
N ALA A 183 11.34 20.83 -11.96
CA ALA A 183 11.96 22.05 -11.43
C ALA A 183 13.23 22.44 -12.21
N THR A 184 13.98 21.46 -12.70
CA THR A 184 15.17 21.71 -13.53
C THR A 184 14.78 22.22 -14.91
N MET A 185 13.75 21.64 -15.53
CA MET A 185 13.21 22.09 -16.81
C MET A 185 12.66 23.51 -16.73
N GLU A 186 11.89 23.82 -15.70
CA GLU A 186 11.33 25.15 -15.47
C GLU A 186 12.44 26.21 -15.31
N ARG A 187 13.48 25.90 -14.54
CA ARG A 187 14.66 26.78 -14.39
C ARG A 187 15.40 26.99 -15.71
N ALA A 188 15.55 25.96 -16.53
CA ALA A 188 16.22 26.07 -17.83
C ALA A 188 15.44 27.00 -18.77
N VAL A 189 14.12 26.82 -18.87
CA VAL A 189 13.24 27.69 -19.68
C VAL A 189 13.28 29.14 -19.20
N GLN A 190 13.19 29.37 -17.88
CA GLN A 190 13.28 30.72 -17.31
C GLN A 190 14.63 31.38 -17.59
N ALA A 191 15.73 30.62 -17.50
CA ALA A 191 17.07 31.11 -17.80
C ALA A 191 17.21 31.50 -19.28
N ASP A 192 16.66 30.68 -20.19
CA ASP A 192 16.71 30.94 -21.63
C ASP A 192 15.87 32.16 -22.04
N ASP A 193 14.66 32.31 -21.49
CA ASP A 193 13.82 33.50 -21.69
C ASP A 193 14.51 34.76 -21.13
N ALA A 194 15.09 34.68 -19.93
CA ALA A 194 15.85 35.78 -19.34
C ALA A 194 17.05 36.17 -20.21
N ALA A 195 17.79 35.19 -20.75
CA ALA A 195 18.91 35.43 -21.65
C ALA A 195 18.47 36.15 -22.94
N ALA A 196 17.39 35.70 -23.57
CA ALA A 196 16.86 36.34 -24.78
C ALA A 196 16.38 37.78 -24.51
N LYS A 197 15.69 38.02 -23.40
CA LYS A 197 15.30 39.37 -22.94
C LYS A 197 16.51 40.26 -22.67
N THR A 198 17.57 39.70 -22.09
CA THR A 198 18.81 40.42 -21.81
C THR A 198 19.48 40.88 -23.10
N MET A 199 19.51 40.03 -24.14
CA MET A 199 20.03 40.42 -25.46
C MET A 199 19.29 41.62 -26.07
N LEU A 200 17.95 41.69 -25.92
CA LEU A 200 17.17 42.86 -26.35
C LEU A 200 17.52 44.12 -25.57
N ARG A 201 17.65 44.01 -24.23
CA ARG A 201 18.03 45.14 -23.37
C ARG A 201 19.43 45.64 -23.69
N ASP A 202 20.37 44.74 -23.92
CA ASP A 202 21.73 45.06 -24.34
C ASP A 202 21.73 45.80 -25.69
N ALA A 203 20.97 45.30 -26.66
CA ALA A 203 20.88 45.95 -27.97
C ALA A 203 20.28 47.37 -27.86
N GLU A 204 19.28 47.56 -27.01
CA GLU A 204 18.71 48.87 -26.73
C GLU A 204 19.70 49.81 -26.01
N SER A 205 20.48 49.30 -25.05
CA SER A 205 21.56 50.06 -24.40
C SER A 205 22.62 50.52 -25.42
N ILE A 206 22.99 49.65 -26.37
CA ILE A 206 23.92 50.00 -27.46
C ILE A 206 23.33 51.10 -28.34
N ARG A 207 22.08 50.92 -28.80
CA ARG A 207 21.39 51.84 -29.70
C ARG A 207 21.16 53.22 -29.06
N SER A 208 20.68 53.23 -27.82
CA SER A 208 20.44 54.47 -27.07
C SER A 208 21.73 55.22 -26.79
N THR A 209 22.85 54.53 -26.57
CA THR A 209 24.17 55.17 -26.45
C THR A 209 24.58 55.86 -27.74
N GLY A 210 24.48 55.20 -28.90
CA GLY A 210 24.76 55.84 -30.19
C GLY A 210 23.91 57.09 -30.45
N THR A 211 22.62 57.01 -30.10
CA THR A 211 21.67 58.14 -30.21
C THR A 211 22.12 59.31 -29.33
N PHE A 212 22.42 59.04 -28.05
CA PHE A 212 22.91 60.04 -27.11
C PHE A 212 24.20 60.74 -27.56
N LEU A 213 25.15 59.99 -28.14
CA LEU A 213 26.38 60.55 -28.70
C LEU A 213 26.08 61.53 -29.86
N THR A 214 25.14 61.16 -30.74
CA THR A 214 24.74 62.02 -31.87
C THR A 214 24.02 63.28 -31.39
N GLU A 215 23.13 63.15 -30.41
CA GLU A 215 22.44 64.29 -29.78
C GLU A 215 23.43 65.24 -29.10
N THR A 216 24.46 64.70 -28.44
CA THR A 216 25.53 65.49 -27.81
C THR A 216 26.30 66.29 -28.85
N ASN A 217 26.72 65.66 -29.96
CA ASN A 217 27.39 66.37 -31.06
C ASN A 217 26.48 67.43 -31.70
N SER A 218 25.18 67.16 -31.83
CA SER A 218 24.20 68.11 -32.35
C SER A 218 24.04 69.33 -31.42
N ALA A 219 23.89 69.11 -30.11
CA ALA A 219 23.79 70.17 -29.12
C ALA A 219 25.04 71.05 -29.12
N PHE A 220 26.24 70.43 -29.16
CA PHE A 220 27.50 71.15 -29.22
C PHE A 220 27.63 71.99 -30.51
N THR A 221 27.19 71.45 -31.65
CA THR A 221 27.24 72.17 -32.93
C THR A 221 26.25 73.35 -32.96
N LYS A 222 25.09 73.23 -32.30
CA LYS A 222 24.08 74.30 -32.19
C LYS A 222 24.48 75.44 -31.24
N ALA A 223 25.28 75.16 -30.22
CA ALA A 223 25.86 76.17 -29.34
C ALA A 223 26.70 77.17 -30.14
N LYS A 224 26.49 78.46 -29.90
CA LYS A 224 27.04 79.57 -30.68
C LYS A 224 28.33 80.11 -30.11
N THR A 225 28.48 80.11 -28.78
CA THR A 225 29.69 80.63 -28.11
C THR A 225 30.57 79.52 -27.57
N PRO A 226 31.88 79.78 -27.33
CA PRO A 226 32.78 78.84 -26.65
C PRO A 226 32.25 78.38 -25.28
N GLU A 227 31.65 79.29 -24.50
CA GLU A 227 31.10 79.00 -23.17
C GLU A 227 29.90 78.05 -23.27
N GLU A 228 28.98 78.31 -24.20
CA GLU A 228 27.83 77.43 -24.46
C GLU A 228 28.28 76.02 -24.90
N LYS A 229 29.34 75.95 -25.73
CA LYS A 229 29.92 74.68 -26.19
C LYS A 229 30.55 73.89 -25.04
N PHE A 230 31.29 74.57 -24.16
CA PHE A 230 31.87 73.97 -22.96
C PHE A 230 30.77 73.44 -22.02
N ALA A 231 29.71 74.22 -21.80
CA ALA A 231 28.59 73.84 -20.94
C ALA A 231 27.90 72.55 -21.42
N VAL A 232 27.63 72.42 -22.73
CA VAL A 232 27.02 71.20 -23.30
C VAL A 232 27.83 69.94 -22.97
N ILE A 233 29.17 70.01 -23.04
CA ILE A 233 30.02 68.86 -22.75
C ILE A 233 30.14 68.66 -21.23
N GLY A 234 30.23 69.74 -20.45
CA GLY A 234 30.22 69.68 -18.99
C GLY A 234 28.98 68.98 -18.43
N GLU A 235 27.80 69.26 -18.98
CA GLU A 235 26.54 68.63 -18.56
C GLU A 235 26.42 67.15 -18.94
N ARG A 236 27.16 66.70 -19.96
CA ARG A 236 26.99 65.36 -20.55
C ARG A 236 28.14 64.41 -20.31
N ILE A 237 29.29 64.90 -19.83
CA ILE A 237 30.52 64.09 -19.75
C ILE A 237 30.39 62.88 -18.83
N ASP A 238 29.72 63.02 -17.68
CA ASP A 238 29.54 61.91 -16.74
C ASP A 238 28.63 60.82 -17.33
N GLU A 239 27.59 61.23 -18.08
CA GLU A 239 26.72 60.28 -18.79
C GLU A 239 27.46 59.59 -19.95
N ILE A 240 28.34 60.29 -20.68
CA ILE A 240 29.21 59.69 -21.71
C ILE A 240 30.06 58.57 -21.09
N LEU A 241 30.69 58.83 -19.94
CA LEU A 241 31.54 57.85 -19.25
C LEU A 241 30.73 56.68 -18.69
N ALA A 242 29.56 56.94 -18.10
CA ALA A 242 28.67 55.89 -17.62
C ALA A 242 28.20 54.97 -18.77
N ARG A 243 27.79 55.55 -19.91
CA ARG A 243 27.37 54.78 -21.09
C ARG A 243 28.53 54.02 -21.73
N GLN A 244 29.76 54.53 -21.63
CA GLN A 244 30.95 53.80 -22.06
C GLN A 244 31.18 52.52 -21.25
N GLN A 245 31.01 52.57 -19.93
CA GLN A 245 31.15 51.38 -19.07
C GLN A 245 30.10 50.32 -19.45
N VAL A 246 28.85 50.74 -19.64
CA VAL A 246 27.78 49.85 -20.13
C VAL A 246 28.15 49.23 -21.47
N LEU A 247 28.62 50.03 -22.45
CA LEU A 247 29.05 49.52 -23.75
C LEU A 247 30.18 48.50 -23.66
N ALA A 248 31.13 48.68 -22.74
CA ALA A 248 32.24 47.75 -22.55
C ALA A 248 31.75 46.36 -22.08
N GLU A 249 30.62 46.31 -21.36
CA GLU A 249 29.99 45.07 -20.90
C GLU A 249 29.09 44.43 -21.96
N VAL A 250 28.28 45.23 -22.67
CA VAL A 250 27.21 44.69 -23.53
C VAL A 250 27.64 44.46 -24.99
N LEU A 251 28.76 45.02 -25.44
CA LEU A 251 29.21 44.85 -26.83
C LEU A 251 29.78 43.44 -27.06
N PRO A 252 29.51 42.83 -28.23
CA PRO A 252 30.21 41.63 -28.66
C PRO A 252 31.73 41.85 -28.68
N LYS A 253 32.52 40.80 -28.44
CA LYS A 253 34.00 40.87 -28.45
C LYS A 253 34.57 41.52 -29.71
N ALA A 254 33.97 41.23 -30.87
CA ALA A 254 34.37 41.80 -32.15
C ALA A 254 34.21 43.33 -32.23
N ASN A 255 33.36 43.91 -31.37
CA ASN A 255 32.96 45.32 -31.41
C ASN A 255 33.47 46.15 -30.23
N LEU A 256 34.29 45.56 -29.35
CA LEU A 256 34.85 46.26 -28.17
C LEU A 256 35.71 47.47 -28.51
N SER A 257 36.22 47.57 -29.74
CA SER A 257 36.95 48.76 -30.22
C SER A 257 36.13 50.04 -30.13
N ALA A 258 34.80 49.96 -30.28
CA ALA A 258 33.92 51.12 -30.14
C ALA A 258 33.86 51.64 -28.70
N ALA A 259 33.78 50.74 -27.71
CA ALA A 259 33.82 51.12 -26.29
C ALA A 259 35.16 51.77 -25.92
N LYS A 260 36.28 51.21 -26.39
CA LYS A 260 37.63 51.79 -26.18
C LYS A 260 37.80 53.15 -26.86
N THR A 261 37.19 53.33 -28.03
CA THR A 261 37.22 54.62 -28.73
C THR A 261 36.44 55.67 -27.95
N LEU A 262 35.26 55.31 -27.44
CA LEU A 262 34.46 56.21 -26.60
C LEU A 262 35.16 56.52 -25.26
N GLU A 263 35.85 55.54 -24.67
CA GLU A 263 36.66 55.72 -23.46
C GLU A 263 37.73 56.78 -23.67
N LYS A 264 38.49 56.66 -24.77
CA LYS A 264 39.51 57.64 -25.14
C LYS A 264 38.90 59.03 -25.33
N ILE A 265 37.83 59.14 -26.12
CA ILE A 265 37.17 60.44 -26.38
C ILE A 265 36.63 61.05 -25.08
N GLY A 266 35.96 60.27 -24.24
CA GLY A 266 35.43 60.72 -22.96
C GLY A 266 36.55 61.18 -22.01
N GLY A 267 37.67 60.46 -21.95
CA GLY A 267 38.84 60.87 -21.17
C GLY A 267 39.44 62.19 -21.65
N GLU A 268 39.60 62.36 -22.96
CA GLU A 268 40.13 63.60 -23.51
C GLU A 268 39.17 64.79 -23.36
N LEU A 269 37.86 64.59 -23.54
CA LEU A 269 36.84 65.62 -23.28
C LEU A 269 36.82 66.02 -21.81
N LYS A 270 36.95 65.06 -20.88
CA LYS A 270 37.04 65.33 -19.44
C LYS A 270 38.30 66.13 -19.10
N ALA A 271 39.43 65.80 -19.72
CA ALA A 271 40.66 66.55 -19.53
C ALA A 271 40.55 68.00 -20.08
N ALA A 272 39.89 68.17 -21.24
CA ALA A 272 39.63 69.50 -21.81
C ALA A 272 38.70 70.35 -20.91
N LEU A 273 37.68 69.75 -20.30
CA LEU A 273 36.85 70.44 -19.32
C LEU A 273 37.66 70.88 -18.08
N ALA A 274 38.57 70.02 -17.61
CA ALA A 274 39.38 70.29 -16.43
C ALA A 274 40.43 71.39 -16.64
N SER A 275 40.93 71.59 -17.87
CA SER A 275 41.87 72.67 -18.18
C SER A 275 41.21 74.05 -18.22
N ASN A 276 39.88 74.10 -18.38
CA ASN A 276 39.09 75.33 -18.52
C ASN A 276 39.60 76.27 -19.64
N ASP A 277 40.26 75.71 -20.65
CA ASP A 277 40.74 76.45 -21.82
C ASP A 277 39.62 76.56 -22.86
N MET A 278 39.07 77.76 -23.01
CA MET A 278 37.99 78.07 -23.96
C MET A 278 38.50 78.75 -25.25
N SER A 279 39.80 78.64 -25.54
CA SER A 279 40.38 79.16 -26.77
C SER A 279 39.77 78.51 -28.02
N GLU A 280 39.87 79.20 -29.16
CA GLU A 280 39.42 78.62 -30.44
C GLU A 280 40.07 77.26 -30.73
N ASP A 281 41.32 77.07 -30.34
CA ASP A 281 42.06 75.83 -30.60
C ASP A 281 41.54 74.69 -29.71
N ALA A 282 41.21 74.96 -28.44
CA ALA A 282 40.55 74.01 -27.57
C ALA A 282 39.16 73.60 -28.11
N ILE A 283 38.36 74.57 -28.56
CA ILE A 283 37.05 74.31 -29.17
C ILE A 283 37.18 73.52 -30.48
N LYS A 284 38.18 73.81 -31.32
CA LYS A 284 38.48 73.03 -32.54
C LYS A 284 38.86 71.59 -32.20
N SER A 285 39.66 71.37 -31.15
CA SER A 285 40.03 70.04 -30.68
C SER A 285 38.81 69.22 -30.24
N MET A 286 37.96 69.78 -29.39
CA MET A 286 36.69 69.16 -28.97
C MET A 286 35.78 68.86 -30.15
N THR A 287 35.69 69.77 -31.12
CA THR A 287 34.94 69.56 -32.37
C THR A 287 35.47 68.34 -33.14
N GLY A 288 36.79 68.17 -33.19
CA GLY A 288 37.45 67.02 -33.81
C GLY A 288 37.07 65.69 -33.13
N GLN A 289 37.03 65.67 -31.81
CA GLN A 289 36.62 64.50 -31.02
C GLN A 289 35.15 64.14 -31.24
N LEU A 290 34.26 65.14 -31.19
CA LEU A 290 32.82 64.95 -31.31
C LEU A 290 32.38 64.53 -32.71
N ARG A 291 33.16 64.84 -33.75
CA ARG A 291 32.92 64.30 -35.11
C ARG A 291 32.89 62.77 -35.15
N ASN A 292 33.67 62.11 -34.28
CA ASN A 292 33.69 60.65 -34.20
C ASN A 292 32.38 60.08 -33.64
N PHE A 293 31.55 60.87 -32.96
CA PHE A 293 30.27 60.40 -32.41
C PHE A 293 29.29 59.97 -33.49
N THR A 294 29.27 60.67 -34.64
CA THR A 294 28.42 60.29 -35.77
C THR A 294 28.84 58.93 -36.34
N GLN A 295 30.15 58.68 -36.46
CA GLN A 295 30.69 57.41 -36.94
C GLN A 295 30.46 56.28 -35.93
N LEU A 296 30.68 56.55 -34.64
CA LEU A 296 30.38 55.61 -33.56
C LEU A 296 28.89 55.26 -33.53
N ASN A 297 27.98 56.23 -33.72
CA ASN A 297 26.55 55.95 -33.78
C ASN A 297 26.19 54.97 -34.91
N ALA A 298 26.74 55.17 -36.12
CA ALA A 298 26.51 54.24 -37.22
C ALA A 298 27.01 52.82 -36.88
N TYR A 299 28.20 52.72 -36.29
CA TYR A 299 28.78 51.44 -35.88
C TYR A 299 27.98 50.74 -34.77
N LEU A 300 27.62 51.48 -33.72
CA LEU A 300 26.78 51.00 -32.62
C LEU A 300 25.38 50.62 -33.12
N GLY A 301 24.83 51.35 -34.09
CA GLY A 301 23.56 51.02 -34.73
C GLY A 301 23.60 49.65 -35.41
N LEU A 302 24.67 49.36 -36.18
CA LEU A 302 24.87 48.03 -36.78
C LEU A 302 25.05 46.94 -35.72
N ALA A 303 25.82 47.21 -34.66
CA ALA A 303 26.02 46.28 -33.56
C ALA A 303 24.70 45.96 -32.82
N ALA A 304 23.89 46.98 -32.55
CA ALA A 304 22.57 46.83 -31.94
C ALA A 304 21.62 46.03 -32.83
N GLN A 305 21.57 46.32 -34.14
CA GLN A 305 20.75 45.58 -35.09
C GLN A 305 21.14 44.10 -35.17
N GLN A 306 22.44 43.82 -35.20
CA GLN A 306 22.95 42.45 -35.18
C GLN A 306 22.53 41.73 -33.89
N LYS A 307 22.68 42.37 -32.74
CA LYS A 307 22.29 41.80 -31.44
C LYS A 307 20.77 41.61 -31.31
N MET A 308 19.95 42.53 -31.85
CA MET A 308 18.49 42.36 -31.97
C MET A 308 18.12 41.18 -32.87
N LYS A 309 18.82 41.00 -33.99
CA LYS A 309 18.61 39.86 -34.89
C LYS A 309 18.93 38.53 -34.18
N GLU A 310 20.05 38.48 -33.46
CA GLU A 310 20.43 37.30 -32.65
C GLU A 310 19.40 37.01 -31.55
N ALA A 311 18.90 38.04 -30.87
CA ALA A 311 17.83 37.89 -29.88
C ALA A 311 16.54 37.33 -30.52
N THR A 312 16.16 37.84 -31.70
CA THR A 312 14.98 37.37 -32.45
C THR A 312 15.12 35.91 -32.86
N ILE A 313 16.30 35.53 -33.37
CA ILE A 313 16.61 34.13 -33.70
C ILE A 313 16.48 33.27 -32.44
N LYS A 314 17.10 33.70 -31.33
CA LYS A 314 17.02 32.97 -30.06
C LYS A 314 15.58 32.81 -29.59
N PHE A 315 14.74 33.85 -29.62
CA PHE A 315 13.32 33.73 -29.29
C PHE A 315 12.58 32.72 -30.19
N GLY A 316 12.83 32.75 -31.50
CA GLY A 316 12.24 31.77 -32.42
C GLY A 316 12.70 30.33 -32.14
N GLU A 317 13.91 30.15 -31.63
CA GLU A 317 14.43 28.85 -31.19
C GLU A 317 13.85 28.36 -29.85
N LEU A 318 13.22 29.24 -29.05
CA LEU A 318 12.65 28.90 -27.74
C LEU A 318 11.25 28.30 -27.80
N ASP A 319 10.48 28.53 -28.87
CA ASP A 319 9.09 28.08 -28.96
C ASP A 319 8.95 26.55 -28.79
N ALA A 320 9.78 25.78 -29.51
CA ALA A 320 9.74 24.32 -29.44
C ALA A 320 10.21 23.76 -28.08
N PRO A 321 11.37 24.18 -27.51
CA PRO A 321 11.77 23.83 -26.15
C PRO A 321 10.75 24.21 -25.09
N LEU A 322 10.11 25.38 -25.20
CA LEU A 322 9.08 25.84 -24.26
C LEU A 322 7.84 24.94 -24.31
N ALA A 323 7.31 24.68 -25.51
CA ALA A 323 6.17 23.80 -25.68
C ALA A 323 6.47 22.38 -25.16
N LYS A 324 7.67 21.89 -25.43
CA LYS A 324 8.14 20.59 -24.91
C LYS A 324 8.22 20.60 -23.38
N ALA A 325 8.86 21.60 -22.78
CA ALA A 325 8.97 21.73 -21.34
C ALA A 325 7.59 21.76 -20.66
N GLN A 326 6.64 22.50 -21.23
CA GLN A 326 5.25 22.54 -20.75
C GLN A 326 4.57 21.16 -20.83
N ALA A 327 4.73 20.44 -21.93
CA ALA A 327 4.19 19.09 -22.09
C ALA A 327 4.78 18.11 -21.06
N VAL A 328 6.11 18.14 -20.87
CA VAL A 328 6.79 17.31 -19.87
C VAL A 328 6.35 17.64 -18.45
N ILE A 329 6.18 18.92 -18.13
CA ILE A 329 5.70 19.37 -16.81
C ILE A 329 4.25 18.90 -16.57
N GLU A 330 3.39 18.99 -17.58
CA GLU A 330 2.00 18.53 -17.46
C GLU A 330 1.92 17.02 -17.27
N ASP A 331 2.60 16.24 -18.11
CA ASP A 331 2.66 14.77 -17.95
C ASP A 331 3.28 14.38 -16.60
N GLY A 332 4.31 15.10 -16.16
CA GLY A 332 4.92 14.92 -14.84
C GLY A 332 3.93 15.15 -13.70
N ARG A 333 3.10 16.20 -13.78
CA ARG A 333 2.03 16.47 -12.81
C ARG A 333 0.97 15.36 -12.79
N GLN A 334 0.61 14.81 -13.94
CA GLN A 334 -0.33 13.69 -14.02
C GLN A 334 0.23 12.43 -13.33
N VAL A 335 1.52 12.12 -13.53
CA VAL A 335 2.20 11.03 -12.81
C VAL A 335 2.22 11.29 -11.30
N MET A 336 2.50 12.52 -10.87
CA MET A 336 2.47 12.91 -9.46
C MET A 336 1.10 12.69 -8.83
N ALA A 337 0.04 13.20 -9.48
CA ALA A 337 -1.33 13.09 -9.01
C ALA A 337 -1.78 11.62 -8.90
N ALA A 338 -1.49 10.81 -9.93
CA ALA A 338 -1.79 9.37 -9.89
C ALA A 338 -1.00 8.65 -8.79
N GLY A 339 0.26 9.03 -8.55
CA GLY A 339 1.05 8.49 -7.44
C GLY A 339 0.46 8.76 -6.06
N TYR A 340 -0.12 9.94 -5.83
CA TYR A 340 -0.83 10.23 -4.58
C TYR A 340 -2.15 9.44 -4.48
N ALA A 341 -2.89 9.33 -5.57
CA ALA A 341 -4.11 8.53 -5.62
C ALA A 341 -3.83 7.05 -5.30
N VAL A 342 -2.73 6.49 -5.82
CA VAL A 342 -2.26 5.14 -5.46
C VAL A 342 -2.00 5.01 -3.97
N GLN A 343 -1.27 5.94 -3.35
CA GLN A 343 -1.00 5.88 -1.90
C GLN A 343 -2.28 5.88 -1.06
N ILE A 344 -3.25 6.72 -1.41
CA ILE A 344 -4.54 6.82 -0.71
C ILE A 344 -5.35 5.54 -0.89
N MET A 345 -5.50 5.06 -2.13
CA MET A 345 -6.30 3.85 -2.42
C MET A 345 -5.63 2.60 -1.88
N MET A 346 -4.30 2.55 -1.86
CA MET A 346 -3.55 1.44 -1.27
C MET A 346 -3.76 1.39 0.24
N ALA A 347 -3.72 2.53 0.93
CA ALA A 347 -4.04 2.58 2.36
C ALA A 347 -5.47 2.08 2.65
N ARG A 348 -6.46 2.51 1.85
CA ARG A 348 -7.84 2.01 1.94
C ARG A 348 -7.94 0.51 1.69
N PHE A 349 -7.27 0.01 0.66
CA PHE A 349 -7.26 -1.41 0.30
C PHE A 349 -6.58 -2.28 1.37
N LEU A 350 -5.49 -1.83 1.97
CA LEU A 350 -4.80 -2.55 3.03
C LEU A 350 -5.61 -2.63 4.34
N LEU A 351 -6.52 -1.69 4.57
CA LEU A 351 -7.46 -1.76 5.70
C LEU A 351 -8.56 -2.79 5.45
N GLU A 352 -8.98 -2.95 4.20
CA GLU A 352 -10.07 -3.84 3.83
C GLU A 352 -9.84 -4.40 2.41
N PRO A 353 -9.17 -5.56 2.26
CA PRO A 353 -8.77 -6.13 0.97
C PRO A 353 -9.94 -6.85 0.28
N THR A 354 -10.95 -6.07 -0.11
CA THR A 354 -12.10 -6.54 -0.89
C THR A 354 -11.87 -6.36 -2.38
N GLU A 355 -12.60 -7.13 -3.20
CA GLU A 355 -12.57 -6.98 -4.65
C GLU A 355 -12.98 -5.57 -5.10
N GLN A 356 -13.95 -4.95 -4.42
CA GLN A 356 -14.35 -3.58 -4.69
C GLN A 356 -13.21 -2.58 -4.46
N ASN A 357 -12.53 -2.67 -3.30
CA ASN A 357 -11.40 -1.79 -3.01
C ASN A 357 -10.21 -2.08 -3.94
N ARG A 358 -9.99 -3.35 -4.33
CA ARG A 358 -8.98 -3.75 -5.32
C ARG A 358 -9.22 -3.11 -6.68
N MET A 359 -10.45 -3.15 -7.21
CA MET A 359 -10.79 -2.53 -8.48
C MET A 359 -10.52 -1.02 -8.48
N LEU A 360 -10.84 -0.32 -7.38
CA LEU A 360 -10.55 1.11 -7.23
C LEU A 360 -9.05 1.40 -7.22
N LEU A 361 -8.25 0.56 -6.54
CA LEU A 361 -6.80 0.66 -6.54
C LEU A 361 -6.20 0.36 -7.93
N GLU A 362 -6.69 -0.68 -8.60
CA GLU A 362 -6.25 -1.06 -9.94
C GLU A 362 -6.50 0.04 -10.98
N GLN A 363 -7.61 0.77 -10.87
CA GLN A 363 -7.85 1.96 -11.69
C GLN A 363 -6.73 3.01 -11.53
N GLN A 364 -6.22 3.21 -10.31
CA GLN A 364 -5.12 4.14 -10.07
C GLN A 364 -3.79 3.61 -10.63
N PHE A 365 -3.53 2.30 -10.51
CA PHE A 365 -2.37 1.68 -11.15
C PHE A 365 -2.39 1.84 -12.67
N ASN A 366 -3.55 1.64 -13.30
CA ASN A 366 -3.73 1.84 -14.73
C ASN A 366 -3.58 3.30 -15.14
N ALA A 367 -4.01 4.26 -14.29
CA ALA A 367 -3.75 5.67 -14.50
C ALA A 367 -2.24 5.98 -14.46
N VAL A 368 -1.49 5.44 -13.49
CA VAL A 368 -0.02 5.58 -13.44
C VAL A 368 0.62 5.06 -14.72
N LYS A 369 0.25 3.85 -15.18
CA LYS A 369 0.78 3.29 -16.45
C LYS A 369 0.48 4.18 -17.65
N LYS A 370 -0.75 4.69 -17.76
CA LYS A 370 -1.17 5.60 -18.83
C LYS A 370 -0.31 6.86 -18.83
N PHE A 371 -0.10 7.49 -17.67
CA PHE A 371 0.67 8.73 -17.57
C PHE A 371 2.17 8.51 -17.74
N LEU A 372 2.71 7.36 -17.30
CA LEU A 372 4.09 6.97 -17.64
C LEU A 372 4.30 6.79 -19.14
N ALA A 373 3.30 6.25 -19.86
CA ALA A 373 3.36 6.11 -21.31
C ALA A 373 3.22 7.45 -22.05
N ALA A 374 2.50 8.42 -21.48
CA ALA A 374 2.45 9.79 -22.00
C ALA A 374 3.81 10.49 -21.79
N LEU A 375 4.34 10.42 -20.57
CA LEU A 375 5.63 11.00 -20.19
C LEU A 375 6.80 10.44 -21.04
N ASP A 376 6.76 9.15 -21.37
CA ASP A 376 7.74 8.52 -22.27
C ASP A 376 7.79 9.18 -23.66
N LYS A 377 6.64 9.60 -24.19
CA LYS A 377 6.56 10.23 -25.51
C LYS A 377 7.08 11.66 -25.48
N THR A 378 6.83 12.40 -24.40
CA THR A 378 7.18 13.81 -24.27
C THR A 378 8.60 14.03 -23.73
N ALA A 379 9.12 13.08 -22.94
CA ALA A 379 10.38 13.21 -22.21
C ALA A 379 11.43 12.13 -22.56
N ALA A 380 11.36 11.52 -23.75
CA ALA A 380 12.28 10.45 -24.17
C ALA A 380 13.78 10.81 -24.07
N ASP A 381 14.11 12.09 -24.20
CA ASP A 381 15.45 12.67 -24.10
C ASP A 381 15.88 13.00 -22.67
N GLN A 382 15.03 12.78 -21.66
CA GLN A 382 15.28 13.11 -20.26
C GLN A 382 15.64 11.84 -19.47
N PRO A 383 16.93 11.57 -19.20
CA PRO A 383 17.36 10.31 -18.58
C PRO A 383 16.72 10.03 -17.21
N ILE A 384 16.53 11.09 -16.41
CA ILE A 384 15.90 10.98 -15.08
C ILE A 384 14.45 10.48 -15.20
N LEU A 385 13.69 10.98 -16.18
CA LEU A 385 12.30 10.60 -16.40
C LEU A 385 12.19 9.21 -17.05
N MET A 386 13.12 8.86 -17.93
CA MET A 386 13.21 7.50 -18.47
C MET A 386 13.50 6.46 -17.38
N GLN A 387 14.34 6.80 -16.40
CA GLN A 387 14.60 5.94 -15.25
C GLN A 387 13.34 5.77 -14.37
N VAL A 388 12.52 6.81 -14.22
CA VAL A 388 11.24 6.71 -13.51
C VAL A 388 10.33 5.67 -14.16
N LYS A 389 10.17 5.68 -15.48
CA LYS A 389 9.37 4.67 -16.18
C LYS A 389 9.94 3.26 -15.98
N LYS A 390 11.25 3.11 -16.12
CA LYS A 390 11.94 1.81 -16.01
C LYS A 390 11.75 1.17 -14.63
N ASP A 391 11.75 1.97 -13.58
CA ASP A 391 11.62 1.48 -12.20
C ASP A 391 10.15 1.34 -11.77
N LEU A 392 9.32 2.33 -12.09
CA LEU A 392 7.94 2.38 -11.62
C LEU A 392 7.00 1.46 -12.39
N GLY A 393 7.21 1.27 -13.71
CA GLY A 393 6.36 0.40 -14.53
C GLY A 393 6.26 -1.03 -13.99
N PRO A 394 7.39 -1.74 -13.85
CA PRO A 394 7.41 -3.09 -13.28
C PRO A 394 6.91 -3.13 -11.83
N ALA A 395 7.22 -2.12 -11.00
CA ALA A 395 6.73 -2.06 -9.64
C ALA A 395 5.20 -1.99 -9.58
N VAL A 396 4.57 -1.25 -10.49
CA VAL A 396 3.10 -1.19 -10.62
C VAL A 396 2.52 -2.52 -11.08
N ASP A 397 3.17 -3.23 -12.02
CA ASP A 397 2.75 -4.57 -12.43
C ASP A 397 2.78 -5.55 -11.25
N THR A 398 3.87 -5.54 -10.46
CA THR A 398 3.98 -6.35 -9.25
C THR A 398 2.90 -6.00 -8.23
N MET A 399 2.59 -4.71 -8.02
CA MET A 399 1.53 -4.30 -7.10
C MET A 399 0.14 -4.74 -7.55
N ILE A 400 -0.16 -4.71 -8.86
CA ILE A 400 -1.43 -5.22 -9.39
C ILE A 400 -1.57 -6.71 -9.04
N GLY A 401 -0.55 -7.52 -9.33
CA GLY A 401 -0.55 -8.95 -9.00
C GLY A 401 -0.70 -9.20 -7.50
N ALA A 402 0.09 -8.51 -6.68
CA ALA A 402 0.02 -8.65 -5.22
C ALA A 402 -1.35 -8.25 -4.65
N SER A 403 -2.00 -7.23 -5.21
CA SER A 403 -3.34 -6.81 -4.78
C SER A 403 -4.41 -7.86 -5.09
N ALA A 404 -4.31 -8.56 -6.22
CA ALA A 404 -5.23 -9.65 -6.56
C ALA A 404 -5.06 -10.85 -5.63
N GLU A 405 -3.82 -11.27 -5.38
CA GLU A 405 -3.56 -12.39 -4.48
C GLU A 405 -3.95 -12.05 -3.04
N LEU A 406 -3.81 -10.79 -2.60
CA LEU A 406 -4.19 -10.38 -1.24
C LEU A 406 -5.70 -10.50 -1.00
N VAL A 407 -6.55 -10.18 -1.98
CA VAL A 407 -8.00 -10.40 -1.87
C VAL A 407 -8.30 -11.88 -1.68
N LYS A 408 -7.67 -12.73 -2.50
CA LYS A 408 -7.87 -14.19 -2.45
C LYS A 408 -7.42 -14.77 -1.11
N VAL A 409 -6.20 -14.45 -0.66
CA VAL A 409 -5.65 -14.91 0.63
C VAL A 409 -6.53 -14.44 1.79
N SER A 410 -7.03 -13.20 1.75
CA SER A 410 -7.93 -12.68 2.79
C SER A 410 -9.26 -13.46 2.86
N GLN A 411 -9.83 -13.80 1.70
CA GLN A 411 -11.05 -14.62 1.62
C GLN A 411 -10.82 -16.06 2.11
N GLU A 412 -9.74 -16.70 1.65
CA GLU A 412 -9.37 -18.05 2.07
C GLU A 412 -9.12 -18.12 3.58
N ARG A 413 -8.45 -17.10 4.14
CA ARG A 413 -8.21 -17.00 5.58
C ARG A 413 -9.52 -16.88 6.37
N LYS A 414 -10.46 -16.06 5.90
CA LYS A 414 -11.78 -15.94 6.52
C LYS A 414 -12.55 -17.25 6.48
N ALA A 415 -12.57 -17.93 5.33
CA ALA A 415 -13.25 -19.22 5.16
C ALA A 415 -12.63 -20.30 6.06
N SER A 416 -11.30 -20.43 6.06
CA SER A 416 -10.57 -21.39 6.91
C SER A 416 -10.85 -21.19 8.40
N PHE A 417 -10.98 -19.93 8.83
CA PHE A 417 -11.40 -19.64 10.21
C PHE A 417 -12.85 -20.03 10.50
N GLU A 418 -13.78 -19.71 9.61
CA GLU A 418 -15.20 -20.07 9.77
C GLU A 418 -15.37 -21.61 9.82
N GLU A 419 -14.64 -22.36 9.01
CA GLU A 419 -14.59 -23.83 9.03
C GLU A 419 -14.01 -24.36 10.34
N ALA A 420 -12.86 -23.85 10.80
CA ALA A 420 -12.27 -24.26 12.07
C ALA A 420 -13.19 -23.97 13.27
N ALA A 421 -13.88 -22.83 13.26
CA ALA A 421 -14.85 -22.48 14.30
C ALA A 421 -16.08 -23.40 14.25
N ALA A 422 -16.55 -23.77 13.06
CA ALA A 422 -17.65 -24.72 12.90
C ALA A 422 -17.26 -26.12 13.42
N ASP A 423 -16.08 -26.61 13.10
CA ASP A 423 -15.57 -27.91 13.58
C ASP A 423 -15.43 -27.93 15.11
N LEU A 424 -14.90 -26.87 15.72
CA LEU A 424 -14.85 -26.73 17.19
C LEU A 424 -16.25 -26.78 17.84
N ASN A 425 -17.25 -26.16 17.22
CA ASN A 425 -18.64 -26.23 17.70
C ASN A 425 -19.24 -27.64 17.56
N VAL A 426 -18.90 -28.38 16.50
CA VAL A 426 -19.33 -29.78 16.33
C VAL A 426 -18.69 -30.67 17.39
N ILE A 427 -17.39 -30.52 17.65
CA ILE A 427 -16.69 -31.24 18.72
C ILE A 427 -17.34 -30.96 20.07
N TRP A 428 -17.59 -29.69 20.40
CA TRP A 428 -18.28 -29.31 21.63
C TRP A 428 -19.62 -30.02 21.80
N ARG A 429 -20.44 -30.04 20.74
CA ARG A 429 -21.75 -30.71 20.76
C ARG A 429 -21.62 -32.22 20.94
N GLN A 430 -20.69 -32.87 20.25
CA GLN A 430 -20.45 -34.32 20.37
C GLN A 430 -20.03 -34.67 21.80
N LEU A 431 -19.12 -33.91 22.39
CA LEU A 431 -18.70 -34.13 23.78
C LEU A 431 -19.83 -33.88 24.78
N THR A 432 -20.70 -32.91 24.51
CA THR A 432 -21.89 -32.67 25.35
C THR A 432 -22.87 -33.85 25.28
N THR A 433 -23.12 -34.40 24.08
CA THR A 433 -23.98 -35.57 23.90
C THR A 433 -23.45 -36.81 24.62
N VAL A 434 -22.13 -36.99 24.70
CA VAL A 434 -21.52 -38.11 25.45
C VAL A 434 -21.57 -37.88 26.96
N ALA A 435 -21.66 -36.62 27.41
CA ALA A 435 -21.74 -36.26 28.82
C ALA A 435 -23.15 -36.43 29.42
N GLU A 436 -24.19 -36.35 28.59
CA GLU A 436 -25.62 -36.53 28.92
C GLU A 436 -26.04 -38.01 28.85
#